data_AF-A0A7S1QPS5-F1
#
_entry.id   AF-A0A7S1QPS5-F1
#
_cell.length_a   1.000
_cell.length_b   1.000
_cell.length_c   1.000
_cell.angle_alpha   90.00
_cell.angle_beta   90.00
_cell.angle_gamma   90.00
#
_symmetry.space_group_name_H-M   'P 1'
#
loop_
_entity.id
_entity.type
_entity.pdbx_description
1 polymer ?
#
loop_
_entity_poly.entity_id
_entity_poly.type
_entity_poly.pdbx_seq_one_letter_code
_entity_poly.pdbx_strand_id
1 'polypeptide(L)'
;AADGFMVSALPGTTLRPLTVRYQKGKTKLVDTPGLLVPGTLSERLTLEEVKEVLPQKSESRRVTLHMKEGMSILMGALSRLDMIEGRPFQFTVFTSERVKLHRTGIDKAAAHAKRFVGQRLTPPMSRDRYHALLPWVPHRFELEGTGWDEACVDVVFPGLGWIALTGCGKIVIEAHAPEGVEVSIRPPLMPFEARWTGVKYVGHPGWFKIGKYTTRGNDAGRIRRTLKRVKF
;
A
#
# COMPACT_ATOMS: atom_id res chain seq x y z
N ALA A 1 -4.72 41.47 -9.73
CA ALA A 1 -5.54 40.60 -8.87
C ALA A 1 -4.80 39.27 -8.77
N ALA A 2 -4.65 38.71 -7.57
CA ALA A 2 -3.99 37.43 -7.41
C ALA A 2 -4.89 36.35 -8.03
N ASP A 3 -4.52 35.84 -9.20
CA ASP A 3 -5.21 34.73 -9.85
C ASP A 3 -4.97 33.48 -8.98
N GLY A 4 -5.86 33.27 -8.02
CA GLY A 4 -5.76 32.20 -7.03
C GLY A 4 -6.01 30.86 -7.69
N PHE A 5 -4.93 30.16 -8.04
CA PHE A 5 -5.02 28.77 -8.48
C PHE A 5 -5.32 27.87 -7.28
N MET A 6 -6.45 27.15 -7.31
CA MET A 6 -6.71 26.06 -6.36
C MET A 6 -6.06 24.78 -6.89
N VAL A 7 -5.17 24.20 -6.10
CA VAL A 7 -4.58 22.88 -6.37
C VAL A 7 -5.29 21.88 -5.47
N SER A 8 -5.86 20.83 -6.06
CA SER A 8 -6.41 19.70 -5.32
C SER A 8 -5.79 18.40 -5.82
N ALA A 9 -5.42 17.53 -4.89
CA ALA A 9 -4.95 16.18 -5.19
C ALA A 9 -6.11 15.17 -5.34
N LEU A 10 -7.36 15.62 -5.21
CA LEU A 10 -8.52 14.76 -5.38
C LEU A 10 -8.80 14.52 -6.87
N PRO A 11 -9.05 13.28 -7.30
CA PRO A 11 -9.48 13.00 -8.66
C PRO A 11 -10.75 13.77 -9.03
N GLY A 12 -10.84 14.24 -10.28
CA GLY A 12 -12.07 14.84 -10.82
C GLY A 12 -12.40 16.27 -10.37
N THR A 13 -11.45 17.01 -9.79
CA THR A 13 -11.74 18.38 -9.29
C THR A 13 -11.82 19.46 -10.36
N THR A 14 -11.22 19.24 -11.53
CA THR A 14 -11.33 20.17 -12.66
C THR A 14 -12.64 19.87 -13.42
N LEU A 15 -13.67 20.69 -13.24
CA LEU A 15 -14.98 20.51 -13.89
C LEU A 15 -15.07 21.17 -15.28
N ARG A 16 -14.18 22.11 -15.59
CA ARG A 16 -14.12 22.82 -16.88
C ARG A 16 -12.66 23.06 -17.26
N PRO A 17 -12.32 23.04 -18.57
CA PRO A 17 -10.97 23.32 -19.01
C PRO A 17 -10.50 24.70 -18.53
N LEU A 18 -9.39 24.75 -17.79
CA LEU A 18 -8.77 26.00 -17.34
C LEU A 18 -7.59 26.33 -18.25
N THR A 19 -7.62 27.50 -18.88
CA THR A 19 -6.51 27.94 -19.75
C THR A 19 -5.62 28.93 -19.01
N VAL A 20 -4.36 28.54 -18.79
CA VAL A 20 -3.31 29.41 -18.27
C VAL A 20 -2.47 29.93 -19.44
N ARG A 21 -2.31 31.25 -19.53
CA ARG A 21 -1.44 31.88 -20.52
C ARG A 21 -0.03 32.00 -19.97
N TYR A 22 0.92 31.35 -20.62
CA TYR A 22 2.34 31.37 -20.26
C TYR A 22 3.13 32.21 -21.30
N GLN A 23 4.32 32.70 -20.92
CA GLN A 23 5.23 33.44 -21.81
C GLN A 23 4.57 34.64 -22.53
N LYS A 24 3.96 35.56 -21.78
CA LYS A 24 3.23 36.73 -22.33
C LYS A 24 2.15 36.35 -23.37
N GLY A 25 1.54 35.18 -23.22
CA GLY A 25 0.45 34.73 -24.09
C GLY A 25 0.88 33.99 -25.35
N LYS A 26 2.20 33.72 -25.53
CA LYS A 26 2.71 32.90 -26.65
C LYS A 26 2.35 31.42 -26.50
N THR A 27 2.16 30.95 -25.28
CA THR A 27 1.84 29.54 -24.99
C THR A 27 0.59 29.47 -24.11
N LYS A 28 -0.31 28.52 -24.42
CA LYS A 28 -1.48 28.21 -23.60
C LYS A 28 -1.28 26.84 -22.96
N LEU A 29 -1.35 26.77 -21.65
CA LEU A 29 -1.47 25.51 -20.91
C LEU A 29 -2.97 25.31 -20.62
N VAL A 30 -3.53 24.19 -21.05
CA VAL A 30 -4.95 23.88 -20.81
C VAL A 30 -5.02 22.72 -19.82
N ASP A 31 -5.46 23.00 -18.60
CA ASP A 31 -5.81 21.97 -17.63
C ASP A 31 -7.18 21.40 -18.00
N THR A 32 -7.22 20.12 -18.36
CA THR A 32 -8.45 19.44 -18.78
C THR A 32 -9.11 18.77 -17.58
N PRO A 33 -10.44 18.57 -17.60
CA PRO A 33 -11.10 17.74 -16.60
C PRO A 33 -10.40 16.40 -16.40
N GLY A 34 -10.16 16.04 -15.14
CA GLY A 34 -9.47 14.80 -14.79
C GLY A 34 -10.28 13.59 -15.23
N LEU A 35 -9.64 12.66 -15.95
CA LEU A 35 -10.25 11.39 -16.31
C LEU A 35 -10.36 10.50 -15.06
N LEU A 36 -11.55 9.97 -14.82
CA LEU A 36 -11.74 8.88 -13.86
C LEU A 36 -11.27 7.58 -14.52
N VAL A 37 -10.48 6.78 -13.80
CA VAL A 37 -9.94 5.51 -14.29
C VAL A 37 -10.83 4.39 -13.78
N PRO A 38 -11.64 3.76 -14.66
CA PRO A 38 -12.57 2.72 -14.28
C PRO A 38 -11.87 1.58 -13.56
N GLY A 39 -12.56 0.99 -12.59
CA GLY A 39 -12.10 -0.23 -11.91
C GLY A 39 -11.04 0.02 -10.84
N THR A 40 -10.88 1.28 -10.42
CA THR A 40 -10.06 1.62 -9.25
C THR A 40 -10.88 1.64 -7.97
N LEU A 41 -10.25 1.27 -6.85
CA LEU A 41 -10.92 1.33 -5.55
C LEU A 41 -11.39 2.76 -5.23
N SER A 42 -10.58 3.76 -5.58
CA SER A 42 -10.86 5.18 -5.29
C SER A 42 -12.18 5.68 -5.88
N GLU A 43 -12.67 5.11 -6.99
CA GLU A 43 -13.98 5.45 -7.55
C GLU A 43 -15.16 4.96 -6.71
N ARG A 44 -14.95 3.92 -5.89
CA ARG A 44 -15.96 3.36 -4.99
C ARG A 44 -16.00 4.07 -3.64
N LEU A 45 -15.02 4.91 -3.36
CA LEU A 45 -14.82 5.60 -2.10
C LEU A 45 -15.49 6.98 -2.11
N THR A 46 -15.98 7.41 -0.94
CA THR A 46 -16.36 8.82 -0.75
C THR A 46 -15.13 9.71 -0.72
N LEU A 47 -15.29 11.02 -0.90
CA LEU A 47 -14.16 11.97 -0.82
C LEU A 47 -13.40 11.90 0.51
N GLU A 48 -14.10 11.64 1.61
CA GLU A 48 -13.48 11.46 2.93
C GLU A 48 -12.63 10.19 2.97
N GLU A 49 -13.14 9.09 2.42
CA GLU A 49 -12.41 7.82 2.33
C GLU A 49 -11.21 7.90 1.36
N VAL A 50 -11.35 8.64 0.25
CA VAL A 50 -10.25 8.92 -0.69
C VAL A 50 -9.09 9.62 0.01
N LYS A 51 -9.37 10.61 0.87
CA LYS A 51 -8.33 11.30 1.66
C LYS A 51 -7.57 10.36 2.60
N GLU A 52 -8.21 9.27 3.04
CA GLU A 52 -7.58 8.28 3.91
C GLU A 52 -6.69 7.32 3.14
N VAL A 53 -7.04 6.94 1.91
CA VAL A 53 -6.21 6.02 1.08
C VAL A 53 -5.09 6.75 0.32
N LEU A 54 -5.22 8.05 0.10
CA LEU A 54 -4.17 8.87 -0.50
C LEU A 54 -3.06 9.17 0.54
N PRO A 55 -1.78 8.81 0.25
CA PRO A 55 -0.67 9.18 1.11
C PRO A 55 -0.58 10.70 1.27
N GLN A 56 -0.57 11.19 2.52
CA GLN A 56 -0.47 12.62 2.81
C GLN A 56 0.99 13.06 3.05
N LYS A 57 1.86 12.10 3.33
CA LYS A 57 3.29 12.32 3.52
C LYS A 57 4.05 12.02 2.23
N SER A 58 5.19 12.69 2.05
CA SER A 58 6.10 12.47 0.92
C SER A 58 6.65 11.04 0.88
N GLU A 59 6.71 10.36 2.03
CA GLU A 59 7.10 8.96 2.12
C GLU A 59 5.88 8.09 2.46
N SER A 60 5.58 7.14 1.58
CA SER A 60 4.55 6.13 1.83
C SER A 60 4.95 5.25 3.02
N ARG A 61 3.95 4.89 3.84
CA ARG A 61 4.15 3.93 4.92
C ARG A 61 4.42 2.55 4.30
N ARG A 62 5.56 1.99 4.68
CA ARG A 62 5.99 0.63 4.33
C ARG A 62 5.99 -0.25 5.58
N VAL A 63 5.28 -1.37 5.54
CA VAL A 63 5.22 -2.33 6.65
C VAL A 63 5.45 -3.73 6.11
N THR A 64 6.51 -4.38 6.58
CA THR A 64 6.80 -5.77 6.22
C THR A 64 6.26 -6.72 7.26
N LEU A 65 5.48 -7.69 6.79
CA LEU A 65 4.83 -8.71 7.60
C LEU A 65 5.34 -10.08 7.17
N HIS A 66 5.72 -10.90 8.14
CA HIS A 66 5.98 -12.31 7.86
C HIS A 66 4.64 -13.05 7.74
N MET A 67 4.44 -13.68 6.60
CA MET A 67 3.22 -14.41 6.24
C MET A 67 3.55 -15.88 6.08
N LYS A 68 2.62 -16.71 6.52
CA LYS A 68 2.62 -18.15 6.28
C LYS A 68 1.27 -18.55 5.71
N GLU A 69 1.21 -19.75 5.18
CA GLU A 69 -0.02 -20.37 4.74
C GLU A 69 -1.16 -20.21 5.76
N GLY A 70 -2.37 -19.89 5.27
CA GLY A 70 -3.54 -19.69 6.10
C GLY A 70 -3.65 -18.30 6.75
N MET A 71 -2.74 -17.36 6.43
CA MET A 71 -2.78 -15.99 6.96
C MET A 71 -3.32 -14.98 5.96
N SER A 72 -3.90 -13.90 6.47
CA SER A 72 -4.49 -12.78 5.73
C SER A 72 -3.98 -11.44 6.26
N ILE A 73 -3.85 -10.46 5.36
CA ILE A 73 -3.65 -9.05 5.69
C ILE A 73 -4.89 -8.27 5.25
N LEU A 74 -5.61 -7.70 6.21
CA LEU A 74 -6.65 -6.71 5.96
C LEU A 74 -6.00 -5.33 5.79
N MET A 75 -6.34 -4.63 4.71
CA MET A 75 -5.95 -3.24 4.45
C MET A 75 -7.16 -2.34 4.65
N GLY A 76 -7.29 -1.80 5.85
CA GLY A 76 -8.56 -1.31 6.35
C GLY A 76 -9.62 -2.41 6.25
N ALA A 77 -10.88 -2.00 6.24
CA ALA A 77 -11.99 -2.82 5.82
C ALA A 77 -12.36 -2.45 4.37
N LEU A 78 -11.34 -2.34 3.51
CA LEU A 78 -11.48 -2.06 2.08
C LEU A 78 -11.12 -3.24 1.19
N SER A 79 -10.07 -3.98 1.57
CA SER A 79 -9.59 -5.14 0.83
C SER A 79 -8.77 -6.05 1.76
N ARG A 80 -8.43 -7.24 1.27
CA ARG A 80 -7.48 -8.13 1.95
C ARG A 80 -6.65 -8.95 0.98
N LEU A 81 -5.50 -9.41 1.45
CA LEU A 81 -4.66 -10.36 0.73
C LEU A 81 -4.45 -11.61 1.57
N ASP A 82 -4.82 -12.75 1.02
CA ASP A 82 -4.77 -14.07 1.65
C ASP A 82 -3.61 -14.87 1.07
N MET A 83 -2.83 -15.53 1.92
CA MET A 83 -1.79 -16.48 1.52
C MET A 83 -2.35 -17.89 1.62
N ILE A 84 -2.75 -18.44 0.47
CA ILE A 84 -3.49 -19.70 0.38
C ILE A 84 -2.56 -20.89 0.54
N GLU A 85 -1.43 -20.89 -0.18
CA GLU A 85 -0.46 -21.98 -0.20
C GLU A 85 0.95 -21.43 -0.33
N GLY A 86 1.91 -22.12 0.27
CA GLY A 86 3.34 -21.89 0.04
C GLY A 86 4.16 -21.81 1.32
N ARG A 87 5.49 -21.83 1.14
CA ARG A 87 6.44 -21.58 2.23
C ARG A 87 6.25 -20.17 2.78
N PRO A 88 6.67 -19.86 4.01
CA PRO A 88 6.56 -18.51 4.54
C PRO A 88 7.22 -17.47 3.62
N PHE A 89 6.60 -16.29 3.49
CA PHE A 89 7.06 -15.16 2.67
C PHE A 89 7.05 -13.87 3.50
N GLN A 90 7.76 -12.85 3.03
CA GLN A 90 7.67 -11.48 3.54
C GLN A 90 6.79 -10.65 2.61
N PHE A 91 5.76 -10.03 3.19
CA PHE A 91 4.82 -9.17 2.47
C PHE A 91 5.06 -7.74 2.91
N THR A 92 5.61 -6.91 2.03
CA THR A 92 5.83 -5.49 2.30
C THR A 92 4.68 -4.68 1.74
N VAL A 93 3.83 -4.15 2.62
CA VAL A 93 2.65 -3.36 2.27
C VAL A 93 3.04 -1.89 2.09
N PHE A 94 2.73 -1.34 0.93
CA PHE A 94 2.85 0.08 0.59
C PHE A 94 1.45 0.66 0.46
N THR A 95 1.05 1.50 1.40
CA THR A 95 -0.25 2.18 1.40
C THR A 95 -0.17 3.49 2.20
N SER A 96 -1.25 4.25 2.24
CA SER A 96 -1.35 5.44 3.10
C SER A 96 -1.17 5.05 4.58
N GLU A 97 -0.52 5.92 5.34
CA GLU A 97 -0.31 5.71 6.77
C GLU A 97 -1.61 5.64 7.59
N ARG A 98 -2.70 6.16 7.02
CA ARG A 98 -4.01 6.18 7.66
C ARG A 98 -4.78 4.88 7.47
N VAL A 99 -4.43 4.09 6.45
CA VAL A 99 -4.98 2.75 6.24
C VAL A 99 -4.46 1.81 7.32
N LYS A 100 -5.37 1.27 8.13
CA LYS A 100 -5.04 0.37 9.24
C LYS A 100 -4.82 -1.04 8.71
N LEU A 101 -3.61 -1.55 8.90
CA LEU A 101 -3.25 -2.91 8.55
C LEU A 101 -3.56 -3.86 9.71
N HIS A 102 -4.17 -5.00 9.41
CA HIS A 102 -4.41 -6.05 10.40
C HIS A 102 -4.08 -7.42 9.84
N ARG A 103 -3.13 -8.12 10.47
CA ARG A 103 -2.75 -9.48 10.12
C ARG A 103 -3.50 -10.48 10.99
N THR A 104 -4.17 -11.45 10.38
CA THR A 104 -4.97 -12.48 11.05
C THR A 104 -4.96 -13.80 10.27
N GLY A 105 -5.67 -14.83 10.73
CA GLY A 105 -5.93 -16.04 9.95
C GLY A 105 -7.04 -15.81 8.91
N ILE A 106 -6.97 -16.49 7.77
CA ILE A 106 -7.97 -16.39 6.68
C ILE A 106 -9.37 -16.73 7.20
N ASP A 107 -9.48 -17.77 8.02
CA ASP A 107 -10.71 -18.22 8.68
C ASP A 107 -11.41 -17.10 9.47
N LYS A 108 -10.63 -16.20 10.05
CA LYS A 108 -11.13 -15.09 10.88
C LYS A 108 -11.24 -13.78 10.12
N ALA A 109 -10.64 -13.64 8.94
CA ALA A 109 -10.46 -12.36 8.26
C ALA A 109 -11.80 -11.64 8.00
N ALA A 110 -12.78 -12.34 7.41
CA ALA A 110 -14.10 -11.77 7.12
C ALA A 110 -14.87 -11.36 8.39
N ALA A 111 -14.87 -12.23 9.40
CA ALA A 111 -15.52 -11.95 10.69
C ALA A 111 -14.86 -10.77 11.42
N HIS A 112 -13.53 -10.70 11.37
CA HIS A 112 -12.76 -9.61 11.96
C HIS A 112 -13.08 -8.29 11.27
N ALA A 113 -13.11 -8.25 9.93
CA ALA A 113 -13.49 -7.06 9.18
C ALA A 113 -14.89 -6.56 9.55
N LYS A 114 -15.88 -7.46 9.50
CA LYS A 114 -17.28 -7.13 9.86
C LYS A 114 -17.47 -6.65 11.30
N ARG A 115 -16.63 -7.11 12.23
CA ARG A 115 -16.70 -6.76 13.66
C ARG A 115 -16.01 -5.43 13.98
N PHE A 116 -14.88 -5.15 13.36
CA PHE A 116 -14.00 -4.04 13.75
C PHE A 116 -13.96 -2.87 12.76
N VAL A 117 -14.71 -2.94 11.67
CA VAL A 117 -14.87 -1.82 10.72
C VAL A 117 -15.39 -0.56 11.41
N GLY A 118 -14.86 0.60 11.03
CA GLY A 118 -15.18 1.89 11.65
C GLY A 118 -14.57 2.11 13.05
N GLN A 119 -13.90 1.10 13.60
CA GLN A 119 -13.23 1.18 14.91
C GLN A 119 -11.71 1.02 14.74
N ARG A 120 -11.23 -0.24 14.79
CA ARG A 120 -9.81 -0.57 14.68
C ARG A 120 -9.38 -0.78 13.23
N LEU A 121 -10.35 -1.04 12.36
CA LEU A 121 -10.14 -1.34 10.96
C LEU A 121 -10.80 -0.25 10.12
N THR A 122 -10.01 0.76 9.77
CA THR A 122 -10.41 1.92 8.98
C THR A 122 -9.37 2.18 7.91
N PRO A 123 -9.74 2.81 6.77
CA PRO A 123 -11.10 3.06 6.27
C PRO A 123 -11.85 1.75 5.88
N PRO A 124 -13.17 1.78 5.61
CA PRO A 124 -14.08 2.92 5.75
C PRO A 124 -14.41 3.20 7.23
N MET A 125 -15.02 4.35 7.49
CA MET A 125 -15.30 4.82 8.85
C MET A 125 -16.60 4.27 9.45
N SER A 126 -17.49 3.69 8.63
CA SER A 126 -18.77 3.17 9.09
C SER A 126 -19.09 1.80 8.51
N ARG A 127 -20.01 1.10 9.17
CA ARG A 127 -20.47 -0.23 8.73
C ARG A 127 -21.29 -0.18 7.44
N ASP A 128 -22.09 0.87 7.26
CA ASP A 128 -22.90 1.05 6.05
C ASP A 128 -22.01 1.21 4.83
N ARG A 129 -20.92 1.99 4.97
CA ARG A 129 -19.90 2.12 3.93
C ARG A 129 -19.20 0.81 3.63
N TYR A 130 -18.86 0.03 4.65
CA TYR A 130 -18.32 -1.32 4.45
C TYR A 130 -19.29 -2.22 3.67
N HIS A 131 -20.58 -2.22 4.02
CA HIS A 131 -21.58 -3.00 3.31
C HIS A 131 -21.76 -2.56 1.85
N ALA A 132 -21.65 -1.26 1.56
CA ALA A 132 -21.68 -0.73 0.19
C ALA A 132 -20.46 -1.13 -0.66
N LEU A 133 -19.37 -1.58 -0.03
CA LEU A 133 -18.15 -2.05 -0.69
C LEU A 133 -18.10 -3.59 -0.81
N LEU A 134 -19.13 -4.30 -0.36
CA LEU A 134 -19.29 -5.73 -0.55
C LEU A 134 -20.15 -6.03 -1.80
N PRO A 135 -19.97 -7.20 -2.44
CA PRO A 135 -19.06 -8.28 -2.06
C PRO A 135 -17.59 -7.97 -2.41
N TRP A 136 -16.67 -8.61 -1.68
CA TRP A 136 -15.28 -8.66 -2.11
C TRP A 136 -15.04 -9.90 -2.95
N VAL A 137 -14.59 -9.70 -4.18
CA VAL A 137 -14.34 -10.74 -5.17
C VAL A 137 -12.85 -11.14 -5.12
N PRO A 138 -12.53 -12.45 -5.06
CA PRO A 138 -11.15 -12.92 -5.05
C PRO A 138 -10.51 -12.85 -6.43
N HIS A 139 -9.24 -12.45 -6.45
CA HIS A 139 -8.33 -12.54 -7.59
C HIS A 139 -7.18 -13.47 -7.19
N ARG A 140 -7.14 -14.67 -7.79
CA ARG A 140 -6.16 -15.70 -7.45
C ARG A 140 -4.92 -15.56 -8.33
N PHE A 141 -3.74 -15.63 -7.71
CA PHE A 141 -2.46 -15.62 -8.42
C PHE A 141 -1.58 -16.76 -7.93
N GLU A 142 -0.99 -17.48 -8.89
CA GLU A 142 0.05 -18.48 -8.64
C GLU A 142 1.38 -17.88 -9.11
N LEU A 143 2.35 -17.81 -8.20
CA LEU A 143 3.57 -17.04 -8.38
C LEU A 143 4.78 -17.87 -7.94
N GLU A 144 5.96 -17.48 -8.39
CA GLU A 144 7.24 -18.09 -8.00
C GLU A 144 8.13 -17.03 -7.34
N GLY A 145 8.54 -17.30 -6.11
CA GLY A 145 9.51 -16.48 -5.40
C GLY A 145 10.94 -16.78 -5.84
N THR A 146 11.75 -15.73 -6.04
CA THR A 146 13.13 -15.84 -6.54
C THR A 146 14.18 -15.86 -5.43
N GLY A 147 13.81 -15.56 -4.19
CA GLY A 147 14.76 -15.46 -3.08
C GLY A 147 14.29 -14.53 -1.97
N TRP A 148 15.14 -14.35 -0.95
CA TRP A 148 14.85 -13.52 0.22
C TRP A 148 15.44 -12.11 0.13
N ASP A 149 16.16 -11.84 -0.94
CA ASP A 149 16.90 -10.62 -1.15
C ASP A 149 16.07 -9.58 -1.92
N GLU A 150 15.16 -10.00 -2.79
CA GLU A 150 14.39 -9.12 -3.67
C GLU A 150 12.94 -9.59 -3.72
N ALA A 151 12.02 -8.63 -3.74
CA ALA A 151 10.64 -8.94 -4.05
C ALA A 151 10.57 -9.55 -5.46
N CYS A 152 9.73 -10.57 -5.63
CA CYS A 152 9.50 -11.18 -6.94
C CYS A 152 8.37 -10.47 -7.69
N VAL A 153 7.39 -9.91 -6.98
CA VAL A 153 6.21 -9.28 -7.59
C VAL A 153 5.57 -8.23 -6.68
N ASP A 154 4.94 -7.22 -7.27
CA ASP A 154 3.98 -6.33 -6.59
C ASP A 154 2.56 -6.80 -6.90
N VAL A 155 1.74 -7.02 -5.87
CA VAL A 155 0.28 -7.21 -5.97
C VAL A 155 -0.39 -5.86 -5.79
N VAL A 156 -1.00 -5.33 -6.84
CA VAL A 156 -1.47 -3.95 -6.93
C VAL A 156 -2.98 -3.87 -6.68
N PHE A 157 -3.36 -3.09 -5.67
CA PHE A 157 -4.74 -2.72 -5.37
C PHE A 157 -4.96 -1.27 -5.85
N PRO A 158 -5.57 -1.06 -7.03
CA PRO A 158 -5.60 0.26 -7.65
C PRO A 158 -6.34 1.26 -6.75
N GLY A 159 -5.70 2.39 -6.46
CA GLY A 159 -6.27 3.40 -5.56
C GLY A 159 -6.07 3.14 -4.06
N LEU A 160 -5.45 2.03 -3.67
CA LEU A 160 -5.12 1.71 -2.27
C LEU A 160 -3.62 1.58 -2.01
N GLY A 161 -2.89 1.02 -2.98
CA GLY A 161 -1.46 0.73 -2.84
C GLY A 161 -1.08 -0.62 -3.43
N TRP A 162 0.00 -1.21 -2.94
CA TRP A 162 0.43 -2.54 -3.37
C TRP A 162 1.15 -3.30 -2.25
N ILE A 163 1.30 -4.60 -2.44
CA ILE A 163 2.05 -5.48 -1.54
C ILE A 163 3.16 -6.15 -2.35
N ALA A 164 4.41 -5.88 -1.99
CA ALA A 164 5.57 -6.53 -2.57
C ALA A 164 5.83 -7.87 -1.86
N LEU A 165 5.96 -8.96 -2.62
CA LEU A 165 6.17 -10.30 -2.08
C LEU A 165 7.65 -10.69 -2.21
N THR A 166 8.30 -11.01 -1.10
CA THR A 166 9.70 -11.46 -1.04
C THR A 166 9.76 -12.84 -0.41
N GLY A 167 10.35 -13.81 -1.10
CA GLY A 167 10.41 -15.19 -0.67
C GLY A 167 10.88 -16.12 -1.78
N CYS A 168 11.00 -17.40 -1.47
CA CYS A 168 11.53 -18.42 -2.38
C CYS A 168 10.54 -19.57 -2.54
N GLY A 169 10.33 -20.01 -3.78
CA GLY A 169 9.45 -21.11 -4.14
C GLY A 169 8.05 -20.67 -4.57
N LYS A 170 7.23 -21.65 -4.97
CA LYS A 170 5.82 -21.44 -5.32
C LYS A 170 5.01 -20.84 -4.17
N ILE A 171 4.16 -19.88 -4.50
CA ILE A 171 3.18 -19.28 -3.60
C ILE A 171 1.85 -19.08 -4.34
N VAL A 172 0.75 -19.34 -3.64
CA VAL A 172 -0.60 -19.01 -4.11
C VAL A 172 -1.24 -18.01 -3.18
N ILE A 173 -1.77 -16.94 -3.76
CA ILE A 173 -2.44 -15.86 -3.03
C ILE A 173 -3.82 -15.59 -3.60
N GLU A 174 -4.70 -15.05 -2.76
CA GLU A 174 -6.00 -14.52 -3.17
C GLU A 174 -6.16 -13.09 -2.67
N ALA A 175 -6.28 -12.16 -3.61
CA ALA A 175 -6.52 -10.76 -3.32
C ALA A 175 -8.02 -10.46 -3.44
N HIS A 176 -8.62 -10.04 -2.34
CA HIS A 176 -10.04 -9.73 -2.26
C HIS A 176 -10.24 -8.21 -2.30
N ALA A 177 -11.01 -7.73 -3.29
CA ALA A 177 -11.36 -6.32 -3.44
C ALA A 177 -12.85 -6.19 -3.82
N PRO A 178 -13.48 -5.01 -3.62
CA PRO A 178 -14.87 -4.77 -4.02
C PRO A 178 -15.11 -5.13 -5.49
N GLU A 179 -16.30 -5.62 -5.80
CA GLU A 179 -16.68 -5.98 -7.16
C GLU A 179 -16.44 -4.83 -8.17
N GLY A 180 -15.80 -5.18 -9.28
CA GLY A 180 -15.36 -4.25 -10.32
C GLY A 180 -14.02 -3.57 -10.05
N VAL A 181 -13.39 -3.77 -8.89
CA VAL A 181 -11.99 -3.35 -8.66
C VAL A 181 -11.05 -4.45 -9.14
N GLU A 182 -10.20 -4.13 -10.12
CA GLU A 182 -9.29 -5.11 -10.73
C GLU A 182 -7.94 -5.13 -10.03
N VAL A 183 -7.68 -6.20 -9.26
CA VAL A 183 -6.35 -6.42 -8.69
C VAL A 183 -5.42 -6.98 -9.76
N SER A 184 -4.21 -6.43 -9.87
CA SER A 184 -3.23 -6.85 -10.88
C SER A 184 -1.87 -7.14 -10.25
N ILE A 185 -0.97 -7.71 -11.04
CA ILE A 185 0.43 -7.95 -10.68
C ILE A 185 1.36 -7.17 -11.60
N ARG A 186 2.53 -6.76 -11.09
CA ARG A 186 3.57 -6.10 -11.89
C ARG A 186 4.97 -6.38 -11.35
N PRO A 187 6.04 -6.05 -12.10
CA PRO A 187 7.40 -6.03 -11.58
C PRO A 187 7.54 -5.09 -10.37
N PRO A 188 8.30 -5.48 -9.33
CA PRO A 188 8.43 -4.67 -8.12
C PRO A 188 9.06 -3.31 -8.38
N LEU A 189 8.41 -2.24 -7.86
CA LEU A 189 9.01 -0.90 -7.92
C LEU A 189 10.10 -0.68 -6.86
N MET A 190 9.98 -1.36 -5.72
CA MET A 190 10.88 -1.23 -4.57
C MET A 190 11.35 -2.63 -4.11
N PRO A 191 12.12 -3.37 -4.94
CA PRO A 191 12.41 -4.79 -4.73
C PRO A 191 13.18 -5.07 -3.43
N PHE A 192 13.96 -4.11 -2.94
CA PHE A 192 14.89 -4.32 -1.81
C PHE A 192 14.30 -3.97 -0.44
N GLU A 193 13.02 -3.57 -0.36
CA GLU A 193 12.46 -3.01 0.88
C GLU A 193 12.38 -4.03 2.04
N ALA A 194 12.19 -5.31 1.71
CA ALA A 194 12.21 -6.41 2.66
C ALA A 194 13.53 -6.49 3.47
N ARG A 195 14.66 -6.07 2.88
CA ARG A 195 15.98 -6.06 3.55
C ARG A 195 16.07 -5.06 4.71
N TRP A 196 15.39 -3.93 4.59
CA TRP A 196 15.52 -2.80 5.53
C TRP A 196 14.51 -2.84 6.66
N THR A 197 13.43 -3.61 6.46
CA THR A 197 12.29 -3.69 7.36
C THR A 197 12.40 -4.84 8.37
N GLY A 198 13.57 -5.48 8.46
CA GLY A 198 13.92 -6.57 9.38
C GLY A 198 13.90 -6.25 10.88
N VAL A 199 13.15 -5.24 11.33
CA VAL A 199 13.04 -4.85 12.75
C VAL A 199 11.59 -4.50 13.12
N LYS A 200 10.84 -5.49 13.66
CA LYS A 200 9.97 -5.46 14.87
C LYS A 200 8.74 -6.38 14.76
N TYR A 201 8.82 -7.56 15.37
CA TYR A 201 8.13 -7.86 16.66
C TYR A 201 8.55 -9.27 17.13
N VAL A 202 9.61 -9.34 17.93
CA VAL A 202 9.76 -10.36 18.97
C VAL A 202 10.24 -9.58 20.19
N GLY A 203 9.64 -9.82 21.36
CA GLY A 203 10.02 -9.13 22.58
C GLY A 203 11.54 -9.17 22.82
N HIS A 204 12.06 -8.04 23.31
CA HIS A 204 13.43 -7.73 23.73
C HIS A 204 14.38 -7.09 22.68
N PRO A 205 15.11 -6.01 23.07
CA PRO A 205 15.98 -5.26 22.17
C PRO A 205 17.32 -5.98 21.99
N GLY A 206 17.54 -6.60 20.82
CA GLY A 206 18.77 -7.29 20.47
C GLY A 206 19.34 -6.82 19.13
N TRP A 207 20.66 -6.74 19.05
CA TRP A 207 21.47 -6.25 17.93
C TRP A 207 21.13 -6.87 16.56
N PHE A 208 21.33 -6.11 15.48
CA PHE A 208 21.16 -6.60 14.10
C PHE A 208 22.49 -6.57 13.34
N LYS A 209 22.71 -7.55 12.45
CA LYS A 209 23.85 -7.55 11.51
C LYS A 209 23.39 -7.07 10.14
N ILE A 210 24.12 -6.10 9.58
CA ILE A 210 24.02 -5.66 8.18
C ILE A 210 25.38 -5.93 7.55
N GLY A 211 25.48 -6.96 6.69
CA GLY A 211 26.76 -7.44 6.17
C GLY A 211 27.71 -7.87 7.30
N LYS A 212 28.94 -7.34 7.32
CA LYS A 212 29.93 -7.59 8.40
C LYS A 212 29.73 -6.74 9.65
N TYR A 213 28.77 -5.81 9.68
CA TYR A 213 28.64 -4.82 10.76
C TYR A 213 27.43 -5.09 11.65
N THR A 214 27.66 -5.07 12.97
CA THR A 214 26.61 -5.23 13.99
C THR A 214 26.19 -3.87 14.53
N THR A 215 24.90 -3.56 14.56
CA THR A 215 24.36 -2.28 15.08
C THR A 215 23.21 -2.49 16.07
N ARG A 216 23.12 -1.59 17.06
CA ARG A 216 22.10 -1.61 18.12
C ARG A 216 20.91 -0.74 17.69
N GLY A 217 19.70 -1.30 17.73
CA GLY A 217 18.50 -0.76 17.07
C GLY A 217 17.86 0.49 17.69
N ASN A 218 18.61 1.45 18.23
CA ASN A 218 18.01 2.67 18.78
C ASN A 218 18.72 4.00 18.43
N ASP A 219 19.61 4.03 17.45
CA ASP A 219 20.36 5.26 17.10
C ASP A 219 20.15 5.67 15.62
N ALA A 220 18.94 6.16 15.30
CA ALA A 220 18.61 6.70 13.98
C ALA A 220 19.54 7.86 13.55
N GLY A 221 20.17 8.56 14.50
CA GLY A 221 21.14 9.63 14.24
C GLY A 221 22.55 9.16 13.85
N ARG A 222 22.92 7.89 14.09
CA ARG A 222 24.27 7.37 13.84
C ARG A 222 24.42 6.77 12.43
N ILE A 223 23.35 6.16 11.91
CA ILE A 223 23.30 5.60 10.53
C ILE A 223 23.56 6.69 9.47
N ARG A 224 23.00 7.90 9.65
CA ARG A 224 23.25 9.06 8.76
C ARG A 224 24.72 9.53 8.76
N ARG A 225 25.46 9.33 9.86
CA ARG A 225 26.88 9.73 9.96
C ARG A 225 27.82 8.69 9.36
N THR A 226 27.50 7.40 9.47
CA THR A 226 28.32 6.32 8.89
C THR A 226 28.25 6.32 7.37
N LEU A 227 27.09 6.60 6.78
CA LEU A 227 26.91 6.67 5.32
C LEU A 227 27.55 7.92 4.68
N LYS A 228 27.77 9.02 5.43
CA LYS A 228 28.55 10.17 4.93
C LYS A 228 30.05 9.91 4.81
N ARG A 229 30.59 8.84 5.43
CA ARG A 229 32.01 8.47 5.32
C ARG A 229 32.31 7.50 4.18
N VAL A 230 31.30 6.91 3.57
CA VAL A 230 31.44 6.12 2.34
C VAL A 230 31.04 7.05 1.19
N LYS A 231 31.93 7.99 0.88
CA LYS A 231 31.87 8.80 -0.33
C LYS A 231 32.46 7.99 -1.49
N PHE A 232 31.82 8.05 -2.66
CA PHE A 232 32.55 8.20 -3.91
C PHE A 232 33.17 9.59 -3.93
#